data_AF-A0A9E4SV84-F1
#
_entry.id   AF-A0A9E4SV84-F1
#
_cell.length_a   1.000
_cell.length_b   1.000
_cell.length_c   1.000
_cell.angle_alpha   90.00
_cell.angle_beta   90.00
_cell.angle_gamma   90.00
#
_symmetry.space_group_name_H-M   'P 1'
#
loop_
_entity.id
_entity.type
_entity.pdbx_description
1 polymer ?
#
loop_
_entity_poly.entity_id
_entity_poly.type
_entity_poly.pdbx_seq_one_letter_code
_entity_poly.pdbx_strand_id
1 'polypeptide(L)' 'MLSPYTVLDLTDDKGELAGMMLGDLGANVIKVEPPQGSSSRRIGPFLEDAPEPERSLQYFAF' A
#
# COMPACT_ATOMS: atom_id res chain seq x y z
N MET A 1 9.83 -7.36 15.75
CA MET A 1 10.22 -8.77 15.45
C MET A 1 10.95 -8.86 14.12
N LEU A 2 10.57 -8.06 13.11
CA LEU A 2 11.12 -8.15 11.75
C LEU A 2 12.07 -7.00 11.35
N SER A 3 12.48 -6.15 12.29
CA SER A 3 13.33 -4.96 12.04
C SER A 3 14.63 -5.16 11.26
N PRO A 4 15.30 -6.32 11.31
CA PRO A 4 16.47 -6.55 10.47
C PRO A 4 16.16 -6.73 8.97
N TYR A 5 14.90 -6.95 8.59
CA TYR A 5 14.54 -7.30 7.22
C TYR A 5 14.08 -6.09 6.41
N THR A 6 14.54 -6.03 5.17
CA THR A 6 13.95 -5.20 4.12
C THR A 6 13.14 -6.09 3.18
N VAL A 7 11.88 -5.73 2.96
CA VAL A 7 10.94 -6.48 2.12
C VAL A 7 10.63 -5.64 0.90
N LEU A 8 10.85 -6.19 -0.30
CA LEU A 8 10.35 -5.59 -1.54
C LEU A 8 8.96 -6.15 -1.82
N ASP A 9 7.94 -5.29 -1.70
CA ASP A 9 6.58 -5.65 -2.05
C ASP A 9 6.30 -5.30 -3.52
N LEU A 10 6.21 -6.34 -4.35
CA LEU A 10 5.89 -6.26 -5.79
C LEU A 10 4.43 -6.62 -6.09
N THR A 11 3.59 -6.77 -5.06
CA THR A 11 2.20 -7.18 -5.21
C THR A 11 1.33 -6.03 -5.70
N ASP A 12 0.16 -6.38 -6.25
CA ASP A 12 -0.91 -5.44 -6.58
C ASP A 12 -1.84 -5.19 -5.35
N ASP A 13 -3.03 -4.65 -5.61
CA ASP A 13 -4.04 -4.34 -4.60
C ASP A 13 -4.45 -5.54 -3.73
N LYS A 14 -4.29 -6.77 -4.22
CA LYS A 14 -4.67 -7.97 -3.45
C LYS A 14 -3.64 -8.37 -2.40
N GLY A 15 -2.40 -7.89 -2.52
CA GLY A 15 -1.30 -8.23 -1.63
C GLY A 15 -0.95 -7.17 -0.59
N GLU A 16 -1.58 -5.98 -0.64
CA GLU A 16 -1.23 -4.82 0.20
C GLU A 16 -1.28 -5.15 1.69
N LEU A 17 -2.28 -5.92 2.13
CA LEU A 17 -2.42 -6.35 3.52
C LEU A 17 -1.18 -7.10 4.05
N ALA A 18 -0.53 -7.91 3.21
CA ALA A 18 0.65 -8.65 3.63
C ALA A 18 1.85 -7.73 3.86
N GLY A 19 2.03 -6.73 2.98
CA GLY A 19 3.05 -5.69 3.14
C GLY A 19 2.85 -4.91 4.44
N MET A 20 1.60 -4.47 4.71
CA MET A 20 1.23 -3.77 5.94
C MET A 20 1.61 -4.57 7.19
N MET A 21 1.18 -5.83 7.27
CA MET A 21 1.43 -6.69 8.43
C MET A 21 2.93 -6.88 8.70
N LEU A 22 3.75 -7.02 7.65
CA LEU A 22 5.20 -7.13 7.81
C LEU A 22 5.81 -5.83 8.34
N GLY A 23 5.32 -4.68 7.87
CA GLY A 23 5.68 -3.35 8.37
C GLY A 23 5.32 -3.15 9.84
N ASP A 24 4.09 -3.51 10.22
CA ASP A 24 3.61 -3.45 11.61
C ASP A 24 4.42 -4.34 12.56
N LEU A 25 4.90 -5.48 12.09
CA LEU A 25 5.82 -6.37 12.82
C LEU A 25 7.28 -5.85 12.87
N GLY A 26 7.53 -4.74 12.18
CA GLY A 26 8.73 -3.92 12.24
C GLY A 26 9.65 -4.00 11.02
N ALA A 27 9.27 -4.68 9.93
CA ALA A 27 10.11 -4.76 8.73
C ALA A 27 10.17 -3.41 7.97
N ASN A 28 11.27 -3.16 7.27
CA ASN A 28 11.35 -2.06 6.30
C ASN A 28 10.74 -2.50 4.97
N VAL A 29 9.47 -2.15 4.73
CA VAL A 29 8.74 -2.58 3.53
C VAL A 29 8.80 -1.48 2.47
N ILE A 30 9.28 -1.82 1.28
CA ILE A 30 9.35 -0.93 0.12
C ILE A 30 8.35 -1.44 -0.92
N LYS A 31 7.25 -0.70 -1.12
CA LYS A 31 6.28 -0.95 -2.19
C LYS A 31 6.89 -0.48 -3.51
N VAL A 32 7.01 -1.38 -4.48
CA VAL A 32 7.47 -1.05 -5.84
C VAL A 32 6.26 -0.97 -6.75
N GLU A 33 5.97 0.21 -7.26
CA GLU A 33 4.78 0.46 -8.07
C GLU A 33 5.13 0.78 -9.54
N PRO A 34 4.22 0.51 -10.49
CA PRO A 34 4.32 1.06 -11.84
C PRO A 34 4.35 2.60 -11.83
N PRO A 35 4.77 3.27 -12.91
CA PRO A 35 4.77 4.74 -12.99
C PRO A 35 3.41 5.40 -12.73
N GLN A 36 2.31 4.65 -12.97
CA GLN A 36 0.94 5.11 -12.71
C GLN A 36 0.49 4.88 -11.25
N GLY A 37 1.29 4.21 -10.42
CA GLY A 37 0.89 3.74 -9.09
C GLY A 37 -0.02 2.51 -9.13
N SER A 38 -0.17 1.86 -7.98
CA SER A 38 -1.06 0.72 -7.72
C SER A 38 -2.49 1.02 -8.16
N SER A 39 -3.23 -0.03 -8.55
CA SER A 39 -4.66 0.03 -8.88
C SER A 39 -5.49 0.57 -7.72
N SER A 40 -5.17 0.13 -6.49
CA SER A 40 -5.85 0.50 -5.24
C SER A 40 -5.93 2.01 -5.01
N ARG A 41 -4.90 2.77 -5.40
CA ARG A 41 -4.88 4.25 -5.32
C ARG A 41 -6.05 4.91 -6.07
N ARG A 42 -6.65 4.23 -7.05
CA ARG A 42 -7.81 4.73 -7.83
C ARG A 42 -9.13 4.06 -7.47
N ILE A 43 -9.16 3.23 -6.42
CA ILE A 43 -10.38 2.57 -5.94
C ILE A 43 -10.97 3.43 -4.84
N GLY A 44 -12.22 3.85 -5.00
CA GLY A 44 -12.94 4.57 -3.96
C GLY A 44 -13.27 3.68 -2.74
N PRO A 45 -13.74 4.26 -1.62
CA PRO A 45 -14.11 5.67 -1.47
C PRO A 45 -12.91 6.60 -1.40
N PHE A 46 -13.12 7.89 -1.71
CA PHE A 46 -12.08 8.91 -1.65
C PHE A 46 -12.32 9.89 -0.50
N LEU A 47 -11.24 10.32 0.16
CA LEU A 47 -11.31 11.34 1.20
C LEU A 47 -11.90 12.64 0.61
N GLU A 48 -12.96 13.16 1.24
CA GLU A 48 -13.72 14.35 0.78
C GLU A 48 -14.20 14.27 -0.68
N ASP A 49 -14.50 13.06 -1.17
CA ASP A 49 -14.97 12.80 -2.55
C ASP A 49 -14.00 13.30 -3.65
N ALA A 50 -12.72 13.50 -3.34
CA ALA A 50 -11.70 13.93 -4.29
C ALA A 50 -10.97 12.72 -4.90
N PRO A 51 -11.17 12.39 -6.19
CA PRO A 51 -10.70 11.15 -6.83
C PRO A 51 -9.19 11.17 -7.17
N GLU A 52 -8.39 11.84 -6.35
CA GLU A 52 -6.94 11.87 -6.46
C GLU A 52 -6.35 10.54 -5.96
N PRO A 53 -5.32 9.99 -6.63
CA PRO A 53 -4.72 8.71 -6.24
C PRO A 53 -4.28 8.64 -4.77
N GLU A 54 -3.76 9.76 -4.24
CA GLU A 54 -3.31 9.89 -2.86
C GLU A 54 -4.45 10.07 -1.84
N ARG A 55 -5.70 9.97 -2.27
CA ARG A 55 -6.89 10.17 -1.42
C ARG A 55 -7.81 8.95 -1.38
N SER A 56 -7.41 7.84 -1.99
CA SER A 56 -8.14 6.57 -1.88
C SER A 56 -8.09 6.04 -0.44
N LEU A 57 -9.27 5.88 0.16
CA LEU A 57 -9.42 5.25 1.46
C LEU A 57 -9.23 3.73 1.39
N GLN A 58 -9.42 3.13 0.20
CA GLN A 58 -9.10 1.73 -0.03
C GLN A 58 -7.58 1.51 0.08
N TYR A 59 -6.78 2.37 -0.54
CA TYR A 59 -5.33 2.32 -0.44
C TYR A 59 -4.86 2.59 0.99
N PHE A 60 -5.44 3.58 1.69
CA PHE A 60 -5.05 3.88 3.08
C PHE A 60 -5.44 2.81 4.11
N ALA A 61 -6.34 1.89 3.77
CA ALA A 61 -6.73 0.83 4.69
C ALA A 61 -5.66 -0.27 4.83
N PHE A 62 -4.68 -0.29 3.93
CA PHE A 62 -3.62 -1.29 3.82
C PHE A 62 -2.25 -0.61 3.62
#